data_AF-A0A1D7QGD0-F1
#
_entry.id   AF-A0A1D7QGD0-F1
#
_cell.length_a   1.000
_cell.length_b   1.000
_cell.length_c   1.000
_cell.angle_alpha   90.00
_cell.angle_beta   90.00
_cell.angle_gamma   90.00
#
_symmetry.space_group_name_H-M   'P 1'
#
loop_
_entity.id
_entity.type
_entity.pdbx_description
1 polymer ?
#
loop_
_entity_poly.entity_id
_entity_poly.type
_entity_poly.pdbx_seq_one_letter_code
_entity_poly.pdbx_strand_id
1 'polypeptide(L)'
;MAKAANGPLGPINGKIGNLVCYMLNGQPVIRTIGDPGKPSRDQLANRQAMSVTMKMVGAISKFTDLSFALEAKGTVRNTHNLATSYIKKQALKGEYPNISIDYSKVILSNGTLPVATGLKMEKKDNAVELSWDHQGHDNTIVMVMLYHPLRKRATVDVNACRKDAGACIIQLHDGYIDEPIEAYLCFRSADGKSTSNSTYIGNLNGEMESGEQATQRKRYSALKGRFDLVEAQYSLQMEQNRGMPLDSKAFRNLQKEYEMLRNKLENLPGKPV
;
A
#
# COMPACT_ATOMS: atom_id res chain seq x y z
N MET A 1 -2.11 -17.75 25.45
CA MET A 1 -2.41 -19.19 25.58
C MET A 1 -1.36 -19.80 26.47
N ALA A 2 -1.76 -20.67 27.40
CA ALA A 2 -0.84 -21.44 28.21
C ALA A 2 -0.55 -22.80 27.57
N LYS A 3 0.65 -23.33 27.80
CA LYS A 3 1.14 -24.60 27.28
C LYS A 3 1.54 -25.49 28.46
N ALA A 4 1.15 -26.75 28.41
CA ALA A 4 1.54 -27.77 29.38
C ALA A 4 2.44 -28.80 28.66
N ALA A 5 3.71 -28.43 28.43
CA ALA A 5 4.63 -29.25 27.65
C ALA A 5 4.98 -30.59 28.34
N ASN A 6 4.92 -30.62 29.68
CA ASN A 6 5.25 -31.78 30.50
C ASN A 6 4.00 -32.57 30.93
N GLY A 7 2.93 -32.49 30.13
CA GLY A 7 1.65 -33.16 30.41
C GLY A 7 0.74 -32.41 31.40
N PRO A 8 -0.44 -32.98 31.72
CA PRO A 8 -1.50 -32.30 32.48
C PRO A 8 -1.12 -31.93 33.92
N LEU A 9 -0.20 -32.67 34.53
CA LEU A 9 0.26 -32.45 35.92
C LEU A 9 1.59 -31.68 35.98
N GLY A 10 2.14 -31.28 34.83
CA GLY A 10 3.39 -30.53 34.75
C GLY A 10 3.21 -29.01 34.95
N PRO A 11 4.32 -28.26 35.12
CA PRO A 11 4.26 -26.82 35.21
C PRO A 11 3.70 -26.21 33.91
N ILE A 12 2.70 -25.35 34.07
CA ILE A 12 2.06 -24.65 32.97
C ILE A 12 2.86 -23.38 32.66
N ASN A 13 3.08 -23.09 31.37
CA ASN A 13 3.73 -21.86 30.92
C ASN A 13 2.80 -21.05 30.02
N GLY A 14 2.47 -19.81 30.41
CA GLY A 14 1.67 -18.86 29.66
C GLY A 14 0.42 -18.39 30.40
N LYS A 15 -0.55 -17.87 29.64
CA LYS A 15 -1.74 -17.18 30.19
C LYS A 15 -2.97 -18.10 30.27
N ILE A 16 -3.59 -18.18 31.45
CA ILE A 16 -4.90 -18.78 31.73
C ILE A 16 -5.81 -17.73 32.37
N GLY A 17 -6.82 -17.23 31.65
CA GLY A 17 -7.69 -16.18 32.18
C GLY A 17 -6.90 -14.94 32.60
N ASN A 18 -7.01 -14.54 33.88
CA ASN A 18 -6.25 -13.43 34.47
C ASN A 18 -4.90 -13.86 35.08
N LEU A 19 -4.52 -15.13 34.97
CA LEU A 19 -3.28 -15.69 35.51
C LEU A 19 -2.21 -15.82 34.43
N VAL A 20 -0.97 -15.57 34.82
CA VAL A 20 0.24 -15.82 34.03
C VAL A 20 1.13 -16.76 34.82
N CYS A 21 1.35 -17.95 34.27
CA CYS A 21 2.23 -18.97 34.80
C CYS A 21 3.57 -18.93 34.05
N TYR A 22 4.70 -18.91 34.74
CA TYR A 22 6.03 -18.90 34.13
C TYR A 22 7.06 -19.50 35.09
N MET A 23 8.25 -19.84 34.57
CA MET A 23 9.36 -20.30 35.39
C MET A 23 10.23 -19.10 35.80
N LEU A 24 10.41 -18.89 37.10
CA LEU A 24 11.32 -17.89 37.66
C LEU A 24 12.45 -18.62 38.39
N ASN A 25 13.68 -18.53 37.89
CA ASN A 25 14.85 -19.18 38.48
C ASN A 25 14.65 -20.69 38.77
N GLY A 26 13.95 -21.39 37.87
CA GLY A 26 13.64 -22.82 38.02
C GLY A 26 12.41 -23.15 38.86
N GLN A 27 11.73 -22.16 39.45
CA GLN A 27 10.49 -22.35 40.22
C GLN A 27 9.26 -21.95 39.40
N PRO A 28 8.19 -22.77 39.36
CA PRO A 28 6.93 -22.39 38.72
C PRO A 28 6.23 -21.32 39.55
N VAL A 29 6.03 -20.15 38.97
CA VAL A 29 5.38 -18.99 39.59
C VAL A 29 4.09 -18.67 38.83
N ILE A 30 3.05 -18.32 39.59
CA ILE A 30 1.77 -17.85 39.06
C ILE A 30 1.50 -16.47 39.62
N ARG A 31 1.14 -15.52 38.75
CA ARG A 31 0.73 -14.18 39.15
C ARG A 31 -0.50 -13.72 38.38
N THR A 32 -1.18 -12.71 38.90
CA THR A 32 -2.24 -12.00 38.16
C THR A 32 -1.64 -11.00 37.17
N ILE A 33 -2.39 -10.68 36.12
CA ILE A 33 -2.06 -9.57 35.22
C ILE A 33 -2.39 -8.26 35.96
N GLY A 34 -1.41 -7.37 36.07
CA GLY A 34 -1.59 -6.04 36.64
C GLY A 34 -2.25 -5.08 35.66
N ASP A 35 -2.73 -3.93 36.16
CA ASP A 35 -3.27 -2.86 35.31
C ASP A 35 -2.13 -2.27 34.46
N PRO A 36 -2.23 -2.30 33.12
CA PRO A 36 -1.22 -1.71 32.24
C PRO A 36 -1.16 -0.18 32.30
N GLY A 37 -2.15 0.50 32.90
CA GLY A 37 -2.19 1.96 33.00
C GLY A 37 -2.31 2.67 31.64
N LYS A 38 -1.98 3.97 31.60
CA LYS A 38 -2.00 4.76 30.36
C LYS A 38 -0.82 4.40 29.47
N PRO A 39 -1.03 4.14 28.17
CA PRO A 39 0.06 3.74 27.30
C PRO A 39 1.05 4.87 27.07
N SER A 40 2.34 4.55 27.07
CA SER A 40 3.40 5.50 26.71
C SER A 40 3.36 5.85 25.22
N ARG A 41 4.06 6.91 24.82
CA ARG A 41 4.21 7.30 23.41
C ARG A 41 4.80 6.16 22.57
N ASP A 42 5.80 5.45 23.07
CA ASP A 42 6.42 4.32 22.38
C ASP A 42 5.47 3.12 22.26
N GLN A 43 4.65 2.88 23.28
CA GLN A 43 3.61 1.86 23.22
C GLN A 43 2.55 2.20 22.16
N LEU A 44 2.14 3.47 22.07
CA LEU A 44 1.22 3.94 21.03
C LEU A 44 1.85 3.82 19.63
N ALA A 45 3.11 4.20 19.47
CA ALA A 45 3.86 4.03 18.23
C ALA A 45 3.90 2.56 17.79
N ASN A 46 4.25 1.64 18.70
CA ASN A 46 4.28 0.21 18.40
C ASN A 46 2.87 -0.36 18.06
N ARG A 47 1.82 0.11 18.74
CA ARG A 47 0.43 -0.26 18.43
C ARG A 47 0.03 0.21 17.04
N GLN A 48 0.36 1.44 16.66
CA GLN A 48 0.08 1.95 15.32
C GLN A 48 0.88 1.21 14.25
N ALA A 49 2.19 1.02 14.47
CA ALA A 49 3.06 0.23 13.58
C ALA A 49 2.49 -1.17 13.33
N MET A 50 2.02 -1.84 14.39
CA MET A 50 1.35 -3.14 14.28
C MET A 50 0.04 -3.03 13.50
N SER A 51 -0.81 -2.03 13.77
CA SER A 51 -2.07 -1.84 13.05
C SER A 51 -1.86 -1.66 11.54
N VAL A 52 -0.87 -0.85 11.15
CA VAL A 52 -0.50 -0.63 9.74
C VAL A 52 0.00 -1.93 9.11
N THR A 53 0.89 -2.64 9.80
CA THR A 53 1.42 -3.94 9.34
C THR A 53 0.30 -4.97 9.13
N MET A 54 -0.58 -5.15 10.11
CA MET A 54 -1.64 -6.16 10.05
C MET A 54 -2.64 -5.88 8.91
N LYS A 55 -2.93 -4.60 8.63
CA LYS A 55 -3.77 -4.23 7.47
C LYS A 55 -3.12 -4.64 6.15
N MET A 56 -1.81 -4.44 6.02
CA MET A 56 -1.07 -4.87 4.83
C MET A 56 -1.04 -6.38 4.70
N VAL A 57 -0.60 -7.08 5.74
CA VAL A 57 -0.48 -8.55 5.74
C VAL A 57 -1.82 -9.21 5.44
N GLY A 58 -2.93 -8.69 5.99
CA GLY A 58 -4.27 -9.17 5.68
C GLY A 58 -4.61 -9.05 4.18
N ALA A 59 -4.24 -7.93 3.55
CA ALA A 59 -4.51 -7.65 2.14
C ALA A 59 -3.69 -8.52 1.17
N ILE A 60 -2.50 -8.97 1.58
CA ILE A 60 -1.56 -9.76 0.75
C ILE A 60 -1.50 -11.25 1.13
N SER A 61 -2.33 -11.68 2.07
CA SER A 61 -2.29 -13.02 2.69
C SER A 61 -2.20 -14.15 1.66
N LYS A 62 -3.05 -14.11 0.62
CA LYS A 62 -3.07 -15.09 -0.49
C LYS A 62 -1.71 -15.28 -1.16
N PHE A 63 -0.93 -14.21 -1.33
CA PHE A 63 0.40 -14.28 -1.91
C PHE A 63 1.40 -14.82 -0.88
N THR A 64 1.40 -14.24 0.33
CA THR A 64 2.36 -14.58 1.40
C THR A 64 2.22 -16.01 1.91
N ASP A 65 1.02 -16.59 1.85
CA ASP A 65 0.76 -17.96 2.28
C ASP A 65 1.46 -18.99 1.38
N LEU A 66 1.65 -18.69 0.10
CA LEU A 66 2.39 -19.55 -0.81
C LEU A 66 3.89 -19.22 -0.79
N SER A 67 4.23 -17.93 -0.81
CA SER A 67 5.61 -17.48 -0.97
C SER A 67 6.48 -17.74 0.27
N PHE A 68 5.90 -17.71 1.48
CA PHE A 68 6.59 -18.04 2.73
C PHE A 68 6.32 -19.47 3.22
N ALA A 69 5.57 -20.29 2.46
CA ALA A 69 5.24 -21.66 2.86
C ALA A 69 6.50 -22.50 3.14
N LEU A 70 7.50 -22.35 2.29
CA LEU A 70 8.76 -23.09 2.39
C LEU A 70 9.60 -22.64 3.60
N GLU A 71 9.66 -21.34 3.88
CA GLU A 71 10.38 -20.81 5.05
C GLU A 71 9.68 -21.17 6.37
N ALA A 72 8.34 -21.19 6.38
CA ALA A 72 7.57 -21.58 7.56
C ALA A 72 7.73 -23.08 7.88
N LYS A 73 7.95 -23.93 6.86
CA LYS A 73 8.01 -25.39 7.00
C LYS A 73 9.13 -25.80 7.96
N GLY A 74 8.77 -26.65 8.93
CA GLY A 74 9.72 -27.15 9.94
C GLY A 74 10.02 -26.15 11.07
N THR A 75 9.36 -24.99 11.09
CA THR A 75 9.47 -24.00 12.17
C THR A 75 8.20 -23.92 13.00
N VAL A 76 8.26 -23.22 14.13
CA VAL A 76 7.08 -22.87 14.95
C VAL A 76 6.34 -21.62 14.44
N ARG A 77 6.82 -20.98 13.36
CA ARG A 77 6.23 -19.77 12.79
C ARG A 77 5.28 -20.15 11.64
N ASN A 78 4.21 -19.39 11.47
CA ASN A 78 3.36 -19.48 10.28
C ASN A 78 3.74 -18.38 9.25
N THR A 79 3.23 -18.51 8.03
CA THR A 79 3.43 -17.54 6.93
C THR A 79 3.06 -16.12 7.33
N HIS A 80 1.94 -15.96 8.03
CA HIS A 80 1.46 -14.67 8.53
C HIS A 80 2.46 -13.99 9.48
N ASN A 81 3.07 -14.73 10.40
CA ASN A 81 4.08 -14.22 11.33
C ASN A 81 5.38 -13.82 10.61
N LEU A 82 5.77 -14.59 9.58
CA LEU A 82 6.93 -14.25 8.75
C LEU A 82 6.70 -12.94 8.00
N ALA A 83 5.58 -12.83 7.27
CA ALA A 83 5.20 -11.61 6.56
C ALA A 83 5.12 -10.40 7.50
N THR A 84 4.49 -10.56 8.67
CA THR A 84 4.42 -9.51 9.70
C THR A 84 5.80 -9.10 10.18
N SER A 85 6.72 -10.04 10.39
CA SER A 85 8.09 -9.74 10.83
C SER A 85 8.86 -8.95 9.78
N TYR A 86 8.84 -9.36 8.51
CA TYR A 86 9.54 -8.67 7.43
C TYR A 86 9.02 -7.24 7.25
N ILE A 87 7.70 -7.09 7.09
CA ILE A 87 7.07 -5.79 6.86
C ILE A 87 7.31 -4.85 8.04
N LYS A 88 7.07 -5.30 9.28
CA LYS A 88 7.22 -4.43 10.45
C LYS A 88 8.66 -3.95 10.65
N LYS A 89 9.66 -4.77 10.30
CA LYS A 89 11.08 -4.45 10.50
C LYS A 89 11.67 -3.57 9.39
N GLN A 90 11.18 -3.70 8.16
CA GLN A 90 11.86 -3.13 6.99
C GLN A 90 11.00 -2.12 6.23
N ALA A 91 9.67 -2.28 6.25
CA ALA A 91 8.75 -1.57 5.35
C ALA A 91 7.88 -0.52 6.05
N LEU A 92 8.21 -0.13 7.29
CA LEU A 92 7.55 0.99 7.95
C LEU A 92 8.37 2.27 7.79
N LYS A 93 7.67 3.39 7.54
CA LYS A 93 8.24 4.73 7.47
C LYS A 93 7.41 5.74 8.27
N GLY A 94 8.04 6.87 8.58
CA GLY A 94 7.45 7.93 9.40
C GLY A 94 7.53 7.65 10.90
N GLU A 95 6.99 8.58 11.68
CA GLU A 95 6.97 8.52 13.14
C GLU A 95 5.54 8.66 13.66
N TYR A 96 5.26 8.14 14.86
CA TYR A 96 3.94 8.29 15.47
C TYR A 96 3.55 9.76 15.60
N PRO A 97 2.32 10.17 15.19
CA PRO A 97 1.18 9.34 14.81
C PRO A 97 0.99 9.12 13.29
N ASN A 98 2.04 9.31 12.48
CA ASN A 98 1.99 9.26 11.01
C ASN A 98 2.84 8.10 10.45
N ILE A 99 2.69 6.90 11.04
CA ILE A 99 3.37 5.69 10.54
C ILE A 99 2.65 5.15 9.31
N SER A 100 3.40 4.87 8.24
CA SER A 100 2.89 4.34 6.97
C SER A 100 3.83 3.28 6.39
N ILE A 101 3.45 2.70 5.25
CA ILE A 101 4.22 1.64 4.58
C ILE A 101 5.13 2.28 3.53
N ASP A 102 6.39 1.87 3.54
CA ASP A 102 7.32 2.05 2.44
C ASP A 102 7.22 0.86 1.50
N TYR A 103 6.44 1.00 0.43
CA TYR A 103 6.16 -0.09 -0.52
C TYR A 103 7.44 -0.64 -1.16
N SER A 104 8.43 0.22 -1.41
CA SER A 104 9.72 -0.18 -2.00
C SER A 104 10.51 -1.20 -1.15
N LYS A 105 10.24 -1.24 0.17
CA LYS A 105 10.93 -2.11 1.13
C LYS A 105 10.10 -3.31 1.59
N VAL A 106 8.90 -3.50 1.04
CA VAL A 106 8.05 -4.64 1.37
C VAL A 106 8.66 -5.92 0.80
N ILE A 107 8.97 -6.87 1.68
CA ILE A 107 9.39 -8.22 1.31
C ILE A 107 8.19 -9.17 1.41
N LEU A 108 7.85 -9.80 0.29
CA LEU A 108 6.73 -10.72 0.14
C LEU A 108 7.15 -12.17 0.01
N SER A 109 8.41 -12.42 -0.35
CA SER A 109 8.98 -13.76 -0.46
C SER A 109 10.46 -13.71 -0.13
N ASN A 110 10.95 -14.79 0.45
CA ASN A 110 12.36 -15.00 0.74
C ASN A 110 12.74 -16.42 0.33
N GLY A 111 13.80 -16.58 -0.45
CA GLY A 111 14.18 -17.86 -1.02
C GLY A 111 15.46 -17.81 -1.84
N THR A 112 15.82 -18.94 -2.42
CA THR A 112 17.14 -19.17 -3.04
C THR A 112 17.13 -19.09 -4.56
N LEU A 113 15.96 -19.06 -5.21
CA LEU A 113 15.91 -18.95 -6.67
C LEU A 113 16.40 -17.57 -7.14
N PRO A 114 17.12 -17.51 -8.28
CA PRO A 114 17.55 -16.25 -8.85
C PRO A 114 16.36 -15.44 -9.37
N VAL A 115 16.43 -14.14 -9.12
CA VAL A 115 15.51 -13.13 -9.65
C VAL A 115 15.91 -12.76 -11.09
N ALA A 116 14.96 -12.43 -11.95
CA ALA A 116 15.22 -11.91 -13.29
C ALA A 116 15.73 -10.46 -13.28
N THR A 117 16.48 -10.09 -14.31
CA THR A 117 16.94 -8.71 -14.56
C THR A 117 16.02 -7.99 -15.54
N GLY A 118 16.24 -6.69 -15.73
CA GLY A 118 15.50 -5.93 -16.75
C GLY A 118 14.01 -5.82 -16.49
N LEU A 119 13.59 -5.91 -15.22
CA LEU A 119 12.17 -5.79 -14.82
C LEU A 119 11.61 -4.43 -15.25
N LYS A 120 10.52 -4.45 -16.00
CA LYS A 120 9.76 -3.29 -16.43
C LYS A 120 8.27 -3.50 -16.20
N MET A 121 7.57 -2.39 -16.05
CA MET A 121 6.12 -2.35 -15.90
C MET A 121 5.55 -1.31 -16.86
N GLU A 122 4.52 -1.69 -17.60
CA GLU A 122 3.80 -0.81 -18.51
C GLU A 122 2.28 -0.87 -18.25
N LYS A 123 1.64 0.31 -18.32
CA LYS A 123 0.18 0.42 -18.32
C LYS A 123 -0.35 0.06 -19.70
N LYS A 124 -1.29 -0.88 -19.77
CA LYS A 124 -2.18 -1.10 -20.92
C LYS A 124 -3.59 -0.65 -20.54
N ASP A 125 -4.55 -0.74 -21.46
CA ASP A 125 -5.91 -0.19 -21.29
C ASP A 125 -6.57 -0.60 -19.97
N ASN A 126 -6.67 -1.91 -19.70
CA ASN A 126 -7.27 -2.43 -18.46
C ASN A 126 -6.38 -3.51 -17.79
N ALA A 127 -5.08 -3.46 -18.08
CA ALA A 127 -4.13 -4.45 -17.64
C ALA A 127 -2.76 -3.83 -17.35
N VAL A 128 -1.97 -4.53 -16.55
CA VAL A 128 -0.57 -4.20 -16.31
C VAL A 128 0.27 -5.27 -16.98
N GLU A 129 1.16 -4.85 -17.87
CA GLU A 129 2.18 -5.70 -18.46
C GLU A 129 3.46 -5.60 -17.64
N LEU A 130 3.99 -6.75 -17.23
CA LEU A 130 5.29 -6.87 -16.58
C LEU A 130 6.21 -7.66 -17.51
N SER A 131 7.41 -7.16 -17.74
CA SER A 131 8.41 -7.82 -18.59
C SER A 131 9.77 -7.91 -17.90
N TRP A 132 10.57 -8.91 -18.25
CA TRP A 132 11.92 -9.12 -17.73
C TRP A 132 12.82 -9.80 -18.76
N ASP A 133 14.12 -9.72 -18.54
CA ASP A 133 15.08 -10.46 -19.35
C ASP A 133 14.99 -11.95 -19.00
N HIS A 134 14.85 -12.80 -20.02
CA HIS A 134 14.97 -14.25 -19.86
C HIS A 134 16.04 -14.79 -20.81
N GLN A 135 16.65 -15.91 -20.40
CA GLN A 135 17.57 -16.67 -21.26
C GLN A 135 17.24 -18.16 -21.15
N GLY A 136 17.15 -18.82 -22.30
CA GLY A 136 16.89 -20.25 -22.37
C GLY A 136 15.50 -20.67 -21.87
N HIS A 137 15.34 -21.98 -21.68
CA HIS A 137 14.12 -22.58 -21.16
C HIS A 137 14.15 -22.60 -19.63
N ASP A 138 13.13 -22.01 -19.02
CA ASP A 138 12.96 -21.97 -17.57
C ASP A 138 11.49 -22.25 -17.24
N ASN A 139 11.23 -23.43 -16.68
CA ASN A 139 9.88 -23.86 -16.29
C ASN A 139 9.41 -23.23 -14.97
N THR A 140 10.18 -22.30 -14.39
CA THR A 140 9.80 -21.57 -13.19
C THR A 140 8.55 -20.73 -13.45
N ILE A 141 7.63 -20.74 -12.49
CA ILE A 141 6.36 -20.01 -12.54
C ILE A 141 6.57 -18.62 -11.93
N VAL A 142 5.97 -17.61 -12.57
CA VAL A 142 5.97 -16.23 -12.08
C VAL A 142 4.73 -15.99 -11.22
N MET A 143 4.96 -15.51 -10.01
CA MET A 143 3.92 -15.01 -9.11
C MET A 143 3.97 -13.48 -9.13
N VAL A 144 2.83 -12.85 -9.32
CA VAL A 144 2.68 -11.39 -9.37
C VAL A 144 1.70 -10.94 -8.29
N MET A 145 2.04 -9.82 -7.65
CA MET A 145 1.13 -9.10 -6.78
C MET A 145 1.10 -7.62 -7.17
N LEU A 146 -0.10 -7.12 -7.44
CA LEU A 146 -0.39 -5.71 -7.62
C LEU A 146 -1.15 -5.21 -6.40
N TYR A 147 -0.51 -4.38 -5.57
CA TYR A 147 -1.14 -3.79 -4.40
C TYR A 147 -1.76 -2.44 -4.74
N HIS A 148 -2.99 -2.22 -4.26
CA HIS A 148 -3.80 -1.02 -4.50
C HIS A 148 -3.91 -0.23 -3.19
N PRO A 149 -3.07 0.81 -2.96
CA PRO A 149 -3.01 1.55 -1.70
C PRO A 149 -4.35 2.19 -1.29
N LEU A 150 -5.10 2.75 -2.25
CA LEU A 150 -6.38 3.40 -1.99
C LEU A 150 -7.44 2.42 -1.49
N ARG A 151 -7.46 1.22 -2.06
CA ARG A 151 -8.41 0.16 -1.72
C ARG A 151 -7.94 -0.72 -0.56
N LYS A 152 -6.66 -0.66 -0.20
CA LYS A 152 -6.00 -1.53 0.79
C LYS A 152 -6.23 -3.01 0.46
N ARG A 153 -6.09 -3.36 -0.82
CA ARG A 153 -6.29 -4.71 -1.36
C ARG A 153 -5.18 -5.05 -2.37
N ALA A 154 -4.97 -6.34 -2.60
CA ALA A 154 -4.05 -6.81 -3.63
C ALA A 154 -4.79 -7.63 -4.70
N THR A 155 -4.42 -7.43 -5.96
CA THR A 155 -4.66 -8.39 -7.04
C THR A 155 -3.47 -9.35 -7.04
N VAL A 156 -3.75 -10.64 -6.91
CA VAL A 156 -2.74 -11.68 -6.77
C VAL A 156 -2.92 -12.69 -7.88
N ASP A 157 -1.86 -12.94 -8.64
CA ASP A 157 -1.80 -14.06 -9.57
C ASP A 157 -0.58 -14.93 -9.23
N VAL A 158 -0.85 -16.15 -8.80
CA VAL A 158 0.17 -17.08 -8.31
C VAL A 158 0.73 -17.97 -9.42
N ASN A 159 0.12 -17.94 -10.61
CA ASN A 159 0.50 -18.70 -11.78
C ASN A 159 0.40 -17.81 -13.04
N ALA A 160 0.92 -16.58 -12.96
CA ALA A 160 0.70 -15.57 -13.99
C ALA A 160 1.22 -16.01 -15.37
N CYS A 161 2.43 -16.57 -15.40
CA CYS A 161 3.02 -17.15 -16.60
C CYS A 161 4.24 -18.00 -16.24
N ARG A 162 4.91 -18.53 -17.27
CA ARG A 162 6.27 -19.08 -17.15
C ARG A 162 7.31 -17.98 -17.23
N LYS A 163 8.42 -18.16 -16.53
CA LYS A 163 9.53 -17.20 -16.51
C LYS A 163 10.19 -17.05 -17.90
N ASP A 164 10.22 -18.09 -18.70
CA ASP A 164 10.73 -18.03 -20.08
C ASP A 164 9.77 -17.41 -21.10
N ALA A 165 8.56 -17.00 -20.69
CA ALA A 165 7.71 -16.16 -21.54
C ALA A 165 8.25 -14.72 -21.67
N GLY A 166 9.12 -14.27 -20.75
CA GLY A 166 9.70 -12.91 -20.73
C GLY A 166 8.72 -11.78 -20.39
N ALA A 167 7.41 -12.02 -20.42
CA ALA A 167 6.40 -11.08 -19.99
C ALA A 167 5.12 -11.77 -19.50
N CYS A 168 4.35 -11.05 -18.68
CA CYS A 168 2.99 -11.40 -18.30
C CYS A 168 2.07 -10.19 -18.27
N ILE A 169 0.78 -10.44 -18.54
CA ILE A 169 -0.27 -9.42 -18.52
C ILE A 169 -1.26 -9.78 -17.41
N ILE A 170 -1.39 -8.89 -16.44
CA ILE A 170 -2.35 -9.03 -15.34
C ILE A 170 -3.56 -8.14 -15.62
N GLN A 171 -4.71 -8.77 -15.86
CA GLN A 171 -5.97 -8.08 -16.07
C GLN A 171 -6.46 -7.47 -14.74
N LEU A 172 -6.92 -6.23 -14.81
CA LEU A 172 -7.50 -5.52 -13.68
C LEU A 172 -9.01 -5.34 -13.86
N HIS A 173 -9.71 -5.12 -12.76
CA HIS A 173 -11.12 -4.74 -12.81
C HIS A 173 -11.23 -3.25 -13.17
N ASP A 174 -12.36 -2.86 -13.77
CA ASP A 174 -12.60 -1.48 -14.17
C ASP A 174 -12.36 -0.49 -13.02
N GLY A 175 -11.63 0.59 -13.34
CA GLY A 175 -11.28 1.65 -12.40
C GLY A 175 -10.09 1.37 -11.49
N TYR A 176 -9.49 0.17 -11.51
CA TYR A 176 -8.25 -0.09 -10.77
C TYR A 176 -7.02 0.48 -11.50
N ILE A 177 -7.04 0.50 -12.84
CA ILE A 177 -5.90 0.88 -13.68
C ILE A 177 -5.52 2.37 -13.57
N ASP A 178 -6.42 3.22 -13.07
CA ASP A 178 -6.20 4.66 -12.87
C ASP A 178 -5.81 5.02 -11.44
N GLU A 179 -5.88 4.08 -10.51
CA GLU A 179 -5.41 4.26 -9.14
C GLU A 179 -3.90 3.99 -9.05
N PRO A 180 -3.21 4.48 -8.00
CA PRO A 180 -1.84 4.06 -7.72
C PRO A 180 -1.74 2.54 -7.56
N ILE A 181 -0.77 1.90 -8.21
CA ILE A 181 -0.54 0.46 -8.11
C ILE A 181 0.92 0.19 -7.78
N GLU A 182 1.17 -0.60 -6.74
CA GLU A 182 2.49 -1.05 -6.34
C GLU A 182 2.71 -2.49 -6.82
N ALA A 183 3.66 -2.70 -7.74
CA ALA A 183 3.87 -3.99 -8.38
C ALA A 183 5.06 -4.76 -7.80
N TYR A 184 4.83 -6.05 -7.54
CA TYR A 184 5.82 -6.97 -7.03
C TYR A 184 5.77 -8.28 -7.77
N LEU A 185 6.92 -8.94 -7.85
CA LEU A 185 7.07 -10.22 -8.52
C LEU A 185 7.96 -11.14 -7.70
N CYS A 186 7.66 -12.44 -7.71
CA CYS A 186 8.59 -13.49 -7.29
C CYS A 186 8.46 -14.71 -8.19
N PHE A 187 9.46 -15.59 -8.11
CA PHE A 187 9.54 -16.80 -8.92
C PHE A 187 9.39 -18.03 -8.03
N ARG A 188 8.74 -19.06 -8.56
CA ARG A 188 8.53 -20.34 -7.86
C ARG A 188 8.79 -21.50 -8.80
N SER A 189 9.56 -22.50 -8.36
CA SER A 189 9.81 -23.68 -9.18
C SER A 189 8.50 -24.39 -9.54
N ALA A 190 8.46 -25.05 -10.71
CA ALA A 190 7.27 -25.78 -11.16
C ALA A 190 6.83 -26.87 -10.16
N ASP A 191 7.78 -27.49 -9.44
CA ASP A 191 7.50 -28.48 -8.39
C ASP A 191 7.14 -27.84 -7.03
N GLY A 192 7.19 -26.51 -6.95
CA GLY A 192 6.83 -25.73 -5.77
C GLY A 192 7.77 -25.87 -4.58
N LYS A 193 8.96 -26.44 -4.76
CA LYS A 193 9.95 -26.70 -3.71
C LYS A 193 10.95 -25.58 -3.48
N SER A 194 11.02 -24.60 -4.37
CA SER A 194 11.85 -23.42 -4.19
C SER A 194 11.13 -22.15 -4.67
N THR A 195 11.48 -21.04 -4.03
CA THR A 195 10.98 -19.69 -4.31
C THR A 195 12.16 -18.72 -4.39
N SER A 196 12.00 -17.60 -5.09
CA SER A 196 12.96 -16.50 -5.10
C SER A 196 12.63 -15.49 -4.01
N ASN A 197 13.56 -14.56 -3.77
CA ASN A 197 13.18 -13.31 -3.10
C ASN A 197 12.15 -12.55 -3.94
N SER A 198 11.27 -11.79 -3.27
CA SER A 198 10.36 -10.86 -3.95
C SER A 198 11.11 -9.62 -4.43
N THR A 199 10.69 -9.09 -5.57
CA THR A 199 11.25 -7.87 -6.15
C THR A 199 10.15 -6.86 -6.38
N TYR A 200 10.37 -5.65 -5.88
CA TYR A 200 9.53 -4.50 -6.16
C TYR A 200 9.90 -3.95 -7.54
N ILE A 201 8.91 -3.85 -8.43
CA ILE A 201 9.12 -3.38 -9.81
C ILE A 201 8.98 -1.86 -9.87
N GLY A 202 8.03 -1.31 -9.13
CA GLY A 202 7.77 0.12 -9.11
C GLY A 202 6.30 0.43 -8.84
N ASN A 203 6.01 1.72 -8.97
CA ASN A 203 4.67 2.27 -8.81
C ASN A 203 4.12 2.69 -10.18
N LEU A 204 2.87 2.33 -10.45
CA LEU A 204 2.09 2.80 -11.58
C LEU A 204 1.16 3.94 -11.13
N ASN A 205 1.08 5.01 -11.93
CA ASN A 205 0.26 6.21 -11.70
C ASN A 205 0.71 7.15 -10.55
N GLY A 206 1.88 6.92 -9.95
CA GLY A 206 2.52 7.83 -8.99
C GLY A 206 2.17 7.58 -7.52
N GLU A 207 2.81 8.38 -6.64
CA GLU A 207 2.57 8.29 -5.21
C GLU A 207 1.18 8.82 -4.82
N MET A 208 0.68 8.28 -3.70
CA MET A 208 -0.54 8.74 -3.04
C MET A 208 -0.43 10.24 -2.70
N GLU A 209 -1.23 11.08 -3.37
CA GLU A 209 -1.55 12.40 -2.81
C GLU A 209 -2.18 12.17 -1.42
N SER A 210 -1.62 12.81 -0.38
CA SER A 210 -2.21 12.78 0.96
C SER A 210 -3.70 13.11 0.88
N GLY A 211 -4.53 12.56 1.77
CA GLY A 211 -5.97 12.87 1.79
C GLY A 211 -6.25 14.39 1.75
N GLU A 212 -5.38 15.19 2.38
CA GLU A 212 -5.41 16.65 2.29
C GLU A 212 -5.10 17.18 0.89
N GLN A 213 -4.08 16.65 0.21
CA GLN A 213 -3.70 17.03 -1.16
C GLN A 213 -4.79 16.66 -2.17
N ALA A 214 -5.38 15.47 -2.06
CA ALA A 214 -6.50 15.07 -2.91
C ALA A 214 -7.75 15.95 -2.68
N THR A 215 -7.99 16.38 -1.43
CA THR A 215 -9.09 17.30 -1.09
C THR A 215 -8.81 18.70 -1.63
N GLN A 216 -7.56 19.18 -1.51
CA GLN A 216 -7.10 20.45 -2.07
C GLN A 216 -7.19 20.46 -3.60
N ARG A 217 -6.76 19.38 -4.27
CA ARG A 217 -6.84 19.22 -5.72
C ARG A 217 -8.28 19.17 -6.22
N LYS A 218 -9.19 18.46 -5.53
CA LYS A 218 -10.64 18.50 -5.82
C LYS A 218 -11.22 19.91 -5.67
N ARG A 219 -10.84 20.61 -4.59
CA ARG A 219 -11.27 22.00 -4.35
C ARG A 219 -10.73 22.95 -5.43
N TYR A 220 -9.48 22.76 -5.85
CA TYR A 220 -8.84 23.49 -6.93
C TYR A 220 -9.56 23.25 -8.27
N SER A 221 -9.80 21.98 -8.63
CA SER A 221 -10.52 21.58 -9.85
C SER A 221 -11.93 22.19 -9.90
N ALA A 222 -12.68 22.13 -8.80
CA ALA A 222 -14.03 22.70 -8.74
C ALA A 222 -14.01 24.24 -8.89
N LEU A 223 -13.03 24.91 -8.26
CA LEU A 223 -12.86 26.36 -8.37
C LEU A 223 -12.43 26.76 -9.79
N LYS A 224 -11.53 25.98 -10.41
CA LYS A 224 -11.06 26.20 -11.78
C LYS A 224 -12.19 26.06 -12.79
N GLY A 225 -13.04 25.03 -12.66
CA GLY A 225 -14.23 24.89 -13.51
C GLY A 225 -15.20 26.07 -13.41
N ARG A 226 -15.41 26.62 -12.19
CA ARG A 226 -16.23 27.84 -12.03
C ARG A 226 -15.57 29.07 -12.63
N PHE A 227 -14.25 29.20 -12.46
CA PHE A 227 -13.49 30.31 -13.04
C PHE A 227 -13.55 30.28 -14.57
N ASP A 228 -13.36 29.12 -15.21
CA ASP A 228 -13.37 29.00 -16.68
C ASP A 228 -14.74 29.41 -17.26
N LEU A 229 -15.83 29.10 -16.57
CA LEU A 229 -17.19 29.55 -16.95
C LEU A 229 -17.34 31.08 -16.85
N VAL A 230 -16.87 31.67 -15.74
CA VAL A 230 -16.96 33.12 -15.51
C VAL A 230 -16.03 33.89 -16.45
N GLU A 231 -14.84 33.36 -16.72
CA GLU A 231 -13.87 33.93 -17.67
C GLU A 231 -14.43 33.95 -19.08
N ALA A 232 -15.08 32.86 -19.52
CA ALA A 232 -15.77 32.80 -20.81
C ALA A 232 -16.91 33.83 -20.90
N GLN A 233 -17.74 33.96 -19.86
CA GLN A 233 -18.81 34.95 -19.80
C GLN A 233 -18.28 36.39 -19.83
N TYR A 234 -17.22 36.66 -19.05
CA TYR A 234 -16.59 37.98 -18.98
C TYR A 234 -15.97 38.38 -20.32
N SER A 235 -15.26 37.44 -20.97
CA SER A 235 -14.63 37.67 -22.28
C SER A 235 -15.67 37.93 -23.37
N LEU A 236 -16.76 37.17 -23.39
CA LEU A 236 -17.88 37.37 -24.32
C LEU A 236 -18.55 38.73 -24.12
N GLN A 237 -18.75 39.16 -22.88
CA GLN A 237 -19.29 40.49 -22.58
C GLN A 237 -18.34 41.61 -23.04
N MET A 238 -17.03 41.43 -22.89
CA MET A 238 -16.02 42.39 -23.35
C MET A 238 -15.97 42.50 -24.88
N GLU A 239 -16.07 41.38 -25.60
CA GLU A 239 -16.10 41.34 -27.06
C GLU A 239 -17.36 42.00 -27.64
N GLN A 240 -18.53 41.69 -27.07
CA GLN A 240 -19.80 42.30 -27.47
C GLN A 240 -19.80 43.82 -27.29
N ASN A 241 -18.97 44.33 -26.38
CA ASN A 241 -18.91 45.74 -26.04
C ASN A 241 -17.76 46.52 -26.67
N ARG A 242 -16.99 45.94 -27.59
CA ARG A 242 -15.91 46.62 -28.35
C ARG A 242 -15.00 47.50 -27.47
N GLY A 243 -14.75 47.11 -26.22
CA GLY A 243 -13.90 47.87 -25.30
C GLY A 243 -14.51 49.16 -24.71
N MET A 244 -15.81 49.44 -24.87
CA MET A 244 -16.49 50.49 -24.12
C MET A 244 -16.84 50.00 -22.70
N PRO A 245 -16.60 50.81 -21.64
CA PRO A 245 -16.89 50.39 -20.27
C PRO A 245 -18.37 50.06 -20.05
N LEU A 246 -18.69 48.79 -19.80
CA LEU A 246 -20.02 48.35 -19.38
C LEU A 246 -20.26 48.72 -17.92
N ASP A 247 -20.77 49.92 -17.61
CA ASP A 247 -21.06 50.30 -16.21
C ASP A 247 -22.41 49.77 -15.67
N SER A 248 -22.83 48.59 -16.15
CA SER A 248 -24.02 47.93 -15.61
C SER A 248 -23.72 47.28 -14.26
N LYS A 249 -24.71 47.23 -13.37
CA LYS A 249 -24.58 46.52 -12.08
C LYS A 249 -24.24 45.03 -12.29
N ALA A 250 -24.77 44.42 -13.34
CA ALA A 250 -24.50 43.03 -13.70
C ALA A 250 -23.02 42.82 -14.12
N PHE A 251 -22.48 43.70 -14.96
CA PHE A 251 -21.08 43.63 -15.39
C PHE A 251 -20.11 43.86 -14.22
N ARG A 252 -20.37 44.87 -13.37
CA ARG A 252 -19.54 45.11 -12.17
C ARG A 252 -19.52 43.91 -11.22
N ASN A 253 -20.63 43.18 -11.10
CA ASN A 253 -20.67 41.95 -10.31
C ASN A 253 -19.87 40.82 -10.97
N LEU A 254 -20.00 40.64 -12.28
CA LEU A 254 -19.25 39.64 -13.04
C LEU A 254 -17.74 39.89 -12.98
N GLN A 255 -17.32 41.15 -13.17
CA GLN A 255 -15.91 41.55 -13.06
C GLN A 255 -15.35 41.28 -11.65
N LYS A 256 -16.09 41.64 -10.60
CA LYS A 256 -15.70 41.34 -9.22
C LYS A 256 -15.62 39.84 -8.96
N GLU A 257 -16.54 39.04 -9.50
CA GLU A 257 -16.51 37.59 -9.37
C GLU A 257 -15.30 36.98 -10.10
N TYR A 258 -15.00 37.45 -11.31
CA TYR A 258 -13.81 37.06 -12.07
C TYR A 258 -12.52 37.37 -11.30
N GLU A 259 -12.33 38.60 -10.83
CA GLU A 259 -11.16 39.03 -10.08
C GLU A 259 -11.01 38.24 -8.77
N MET A 260 -12.12 38.00 -8.06
CA MET A 260 -12.13 37.21 -6.83
C MET A 260 -11.76 35.75 -7.07
N LEU A 261 -12.30 35.11 -8.11
CA LEU A 261 -11.99 33.71 -8.44
C LEU A 261 -10.55 33.55 -8.94
N ARG A 262 -10.05 34.49 -9.75
CA ARG A 262 -8.65 34.55 -10.19
C ARG A 262 -7.70 34.61 -8.99
N ASN A 263 -7.95 35.54 -8.08
CA ASN A 263 -7.11 35.76 -6.91
C ASN A 263 -7.17 34.57 -5.93
N LYS A 264 -8.34 33.90 -5.83
CA LYS A 264 -8.45 32.64 -5.08
C LYS A 264 -7.65 31.51 -5.73
N LEU A 265 -7.69 31.37 -7.06
CA LEU A 265 -6.93 30.33 -7.77
C LEU A 265 -5.42 30.52 -7.68
N GLU A 266 -4.93 31.76 -7.70
CA GLU A 266 -3.50 32.07 -7.53
C GLU A 266 -2.97 31.65 -6.15
N ASN A 267 -3.82 31.71 -5.12
CA ASN A 267 -3.44 31.45 -3.73
C ASN A 267 -3.89 30.07 -3.20
N LEU A 268 -4.61 29.25 -4.00
CA LEU A 268 -5.11 27.95 -3.55
C LEU A 268 -4.05 26.84 -3.77
N PRO A 269 -3.68 26.06 -2.74
CA PRO A 269 -2.84 24.88 -2.93
C PRO A 269 -3.59 23.78 -3.72
N GLY A 270 -2.85 22.90 -4.41
CA GLY A 270 -3.41 21.78 -5.19
C GLY A 270 -3.45 22.00 -6.71
N LYS A 271 -2.68 22.97 -7.23
CA LYS A 271 -2.43 23.12 -8.67
C LYS A 271 -1.73 21.86 -9.20
N PRO A 272 -2.19 21.25 -10.32
CA PRO A 272 -1.46 20.15 -10.94
C PRO A 272 -0.06 20.63 -11.35
N VAL A 273 0.96 19.84 -11.02
CA VAL A 273 2.36 20.04 -11.43
C VAL A 273 2.50 19.72 -12.92
#